data_AF-A0A9Q4DD48-F1
#
_entry.id   AF-A0A9Q4DD48-F1
#
_cell.length_a   1.000
_cell.length_b   1.000
_cell.length_c   1.000
_cell.angle_alpha   90.00
_cell.angle_beta   90.00
_cell.angle_gamma   90.00
#
_symmetry.space_group_name_H-M   'P 1'
#
loop_
_entity.id
_entity.type
_entity.pdbx_description
1 polymer ?
#
loop_
_entity_poly.entity_id
_entity_poly.type
_entity_poly.pdbx_seq_one_letter_code
_entity_poly.pdbx_strand_id
1 'polypeptide(L)'
;MSNKILVPQVVATWIENRFEGGFEQGFTLKDLFFNNHYDPIDERLEAWLFSSEEEENIQRQKILLEAIVNGYEVRDDEQILRVKRLTNTAKLPTKAHETDAGFDIYADQKFEADENSIMPKTVSTGIAIKIPDGYYGRLVGRSGLTSHTGLRVHEGIIDSGYTGELKVMCSFVCPYAVNKGNKIAQLIIQPLPAFEVLEVDELPQTDRNTGGFGSTGV
;
A
#
# COMPACT_ATOMS: atom_id res chain seq x y z
N MET A 1 -12.75 20.28 -9.29
CA MET A 1 -11.60 19.44 -9.68
C MET A 1 -10.36 20.23 -9.32
N SER A 2 -9.82 20.06 -8.11
CA SER A 2 -8.59 20.77 -7.72
C SER A 2 -7.39 19.87 -8.02
N ASN A 3 -6.39 20.43 -8.68
CA ASN A 3 -5.09 19.81 -8.86
C ASN A 3 -4.46 19.67 -7.47
N LYS A 4 -4.29 18.44 -7.00
CA LYS A 4 -3.62 18.14 -5.73
C LYS A 4 -2.14 17.96 -6.03
N ILE A 5 -1.29 18.69 -5.32
CA ILE A 5 0.16 18.51 -5.39
C ILE A 5 0.62 17.79 -4.12
N LEU A 6 1.50 16.80 -4.29
CA LEU A 6 1.92 15.82 -3.29
C LEU A 6 3.13 16.31 -2.49
N VAL A 7 3.11 16.10 -1.17
CA VAL A 7 4.20 16.46 -0.25
C VAL A 7 4.26 15.39 0.88
N PRO A 8 5.44 15.03 1.43
CA PRO A 8 5.60 14.03 2.51
C PRO A 8 5.17 14.45 3.94
N GLN A 9 4.59 13.50 4.70
CA GLN A 9 3.93 13.66 6.01
C GLN A 9 4.78 14.36 7.11
N VAL A 10 6.10 14.14 7.10
CA VAL A 10 7.04 14.72 8.06
C VAL A 10 6.97 16.26 8.04
N VAL A 11 6.62 16.84 6.89
CA VAL A 11 6.48 18.28 6.73
C VAL A 11 5.23 18.83 7.41
N ALA A 12 4.12 18.09 7.41
CA ALA A 12 2.86 18.57 7.98
C ALA A 12 2.90 18.69 9.51
N THR A 13 3.45 17.68 10.20
CA THR A 13 3.54 17.65 11.67
C THR A 13 4.50 18.71 12.23
N TRP A 14 5.53 19.08 11.47
CA TRP A 14 6.46 20.15 11.85
C TRP A 14 5.81 21.54 11.78
N ILE A 15 4.89 21.74 10.83
CA ILE A 15 4.21 23.02 10.57
C ILE A 15 3.16 23.32 11.64
N GLU A 16 2.33 22.35 12.01
CA GLU A 16 1.27 22.54 13.00
C GLU A 16 1.80 22.99 14.37
N ASN A 17 3.00 22.57 14.75
CA ASN A 17 3.61 22.92 16.04
C ASN A 17 4.32 24.29 16.06
N ARG A 18 4.46 24.98 14.92
CA ARG A 18 5.36 26.14 14.81
C ARG A 18 4.69 27.46 14.41
N PHE A 19 3.45 27.44 13.92
CA PHE A 19 2.78 28.62 13.36
C PHE A 19 1.77 29.32 14.28
N GLU A 20 1.80 29.14 15.61
CA GLU A 20 0.97 29.95 16.53
C GLU A 20 1.37 31.45 16.61
N GLY A 21 2.45 31.90 15.93
CA GLY A 21 3.02 33.25 16.11
C GLY A 21 3.10 34.20 14.90
N GLY A 22 2.82 33.75 13.67
CA GLY A 22 2.92 34.58 12.46
C GLY A 22 4.36 34.85 11.96
N PHE A 23 4.49 35.28 10.70
CA PHE A 23 5.78 35.57 10.04
C PHE A 23 6.22 37.02 10.30
N GLU A 24 7.38 37.22 10.93
CA GLU A 24 8.08 38.51 10.88
C GLU A 24 8.77 38.70 9.52
N GLN A 25 8.74 39.93 9.00
CA GLN A 25 9.38 40.27 7.72
C GLN A 25 10.90 40.12 7.82
N GLY A 26 11.50 39.33 6.91
CA GLY A 26 12.95 39.18 6.79
C GLY A 26 13.49 37.76 6.99
N PHE A 27 12.64 36.78 7.32
CA PHE A 27 13.03 35.37 7.43
C PHE A 27 13.28 34.72 6.06
N THR A 28 14.40 34.02 5.89
CA THR A 28 14.65 33.17 4.72
C THR A 28 14.35 31.70 5.04
N LEU A 29 14.09 30.87 4.02
CA LEU A 29 13.84 29.43 4.20
C LEU A 29 15.03 28.72 4.88
N LYS A 30 16.27 29.19 4.69
CA LYS A 30 17.44 28.69 5.43
C LYS A 30 17.31 28.94 6.94
N ASP A 31 16.77 30.08 7.35
CA ASP A 31 16.60 30.40 8.76
C ASP A 31 15.51 29.53 9.43
N LEU A 32 14.54 29.02 8.66
CA LEU A 32 13.52 28.07 9.13
C LEU A 32 14.07 26.68 9.41
N PHE A 33 15.01 26.19 8.59
CA PHE A 33 15.54 24.83 8.70
C PHE A 33 16.72 24.69 9.68
N PHE A 34 17.57 25.72 9.82
CA PHE A 34 18.86 25.56 10.50
C PHE A 34 18.95 26.12 11.93
N ASN A 35 18.00 26.96 12.39
CA ASN A 35 18.21 27.75 13.62
C ASN A 35 17.54 27.25 14.90
N ASN A 36 16.80 26.14 14.91
CA ASN A 36 16.20 25.63 16.15
C ASN A 36 16.63 24.20 16.46
N HIS A 37 17.35 24.07 17.58
CA HIS A 37 17.67 22.82 18.27
C HIS A 37 16.42 21.95 18.49
N TYR A 38 16.10 21.05 17.58
CA TYR A 38 15.36 19.79 17.79
C TYR A 38 15.48 18.93 16.51
N ASP A 39 15.75 17.64 16.72
CA ASP A 39 15.89 16.47 15.84
C ASP A 39 15.95 16.66 14.31
N PRO A 40 16.88 15.95 13.61
CA PRO A 40 17.12 16.18 12.20
C PRO A 40 15.84 15.89 11.42
N ILE A 41 15.50 16.86 10.57
CA ILE A 41 14.65 16.64 9.41
C ILE A 41 15.07 15.28 8.82
N ASP A 42 14.10 14.40 8.54
CA ASP A 42 14.37 13.12 7.90
C ASP A 42 15.36 13.35 6.75
N GLU A 43 16.55 12.73 6.81
CA GLU A 43 17.61 12.92 5.83
C GLU A 43 17.10 12.69 4.39
N ARG A 44 16.03 11.90 4.24
CA ARG A 44 15.34 11.67 2.96
C ARG A 44 14.58 12.89 2.46
N LEU A 45 14.00 13.69 3.35
CA LEU A 45 13.30 14.92 3.01
C LEU A 45 14.28 16.03 2.62
N GLU A 46 15.39 16.16 3.34
CA GLU A 46 16.47 17.06 2.96
C GLU A 46 17.05 16.65 1.60
N ALA A 47 17.35 15.36 1.43
CA ALA A 47 17.76 14.84 0.13
C ALA A 47 16.71 15.16 -0.94
N TRP A 48 15.42 14.94 -0.72
CA TRP A 48 14.40 15.20 -1.75
C TRP A 48 14.23 16.69 -2.12
N LEU A 49 14.31 17.59 -1.14
CA LEU A 49 14.18 19.04 -1.34
C LEU A 49 15.40 19.68 -2.02
N PHE A 50 16.57 19.05 -1.90
CA PHE A 50 17.85 19.63 -2.30
C PHE A 50 18.70 18.76 -3.24
N SER A 51 18.23 17.59 -3.68
CA SER A 51 18.99 16.63 -4.54
C SER A 51 18.93 16.87 -6.03
N SER A 52 18.02 17.72 -6.53
CA SER A 52 17.88 17.99 -7.97
C SER A 52 18.50 19.31 -8.41
N GLU A 53 18.52 19.59 -9.72
CA GLU A 53 18.93 20.89 -10.25
C GLU A 53 18.14 22.05 -9.60
N GLU A 54 18.75 23.22 -9.52
CA GLU A 54 18.27 24.37 -8.74
C GLU A 54 16.81 24.76 -9.08
N GLU A 55 16.40 24.59 -10.33
CA GLU A 55 15.06 24.92 -10.81
C GLU A 55 13.99 23.90 -10.39
N GLU A 56 14.31 22.60 -10.35
CA GLU A 56 13.41 21.57 -9.81
C GLU A 56 13.24 21.70 -8.29
N ASN A 57 14.31 22.06 -7.56
CA ASN A 57 14.26 22.28 -6.13
C ASN A 57 13.33 23.45 -5.77
N ILE A 58 13.46 24.58 -6.49
CA ILE A 58 12.60 25.76 -6.31
C ILE A 58 11.14 25.41 -6.57
N GLN A 59 10.88 24.61 -7.61
CA GLN A 59 9.52 24.19 -7.95
C GLN A 59 8.92 23.29 -6.85
N ARG A 60 9.68 22.33 -6.31
CA ARG A 60 9.25 21.46 -5.20
C ARG A 60 8.98 22.26 -3.92
N GLN A 61 9.83 23.22 -3.60
CA GLN A 61 9.67 24.11 -2.43
C GLN A 61 8.43 25.02 -2.57
N LYS A 62 8.17 25.56 -3.77
CA LYS A 62 7.01 26.41 -4.04
C LYS A 62 5.69 25.65 -3.94
N ILE A 63 5.65 24.45 -4.52
CA ILE A 63 4.53 23.51 -4.42
C ILE A 63 4.18 23.21 -2.96
N LEU A 64 5.22 22.97 -2.15
CA LEU A 64 5.08 22.67 -0.74
C LEU A 64 4.48 23.86 0.01
N LEU A 65 5.03 25.05 -0.18
CA LEU A 65 4.51 26.28 0.41
C LEU A 65 3.06 26.56 0.02
N GLU A 66 2.69 26.38 -1.25
CA GLU A 66 1.31 26.54 -1.73
C GLU A 66 0.36 25.52 -1.10
N ALA A 67 0.80 24.27 -0.92
CA ALA A 67 0.00 23.24 -0.26
C ALA A 67 -0.29 23.60 1.21
N ILE A 68 0.72 24.13 1.91
CA ILE A 68 0.64 24.56 3.31
C ILE A 68 -0.30 25.76 3.47
N VAL A 69 -0.10 26.82 2.68
CA VAL A 69 -0.88 28.06 2.76
C VAL A 69 -2.37 27.81 2.51
N ASN A 70 -2.70 26.82 1.69
CA ASN A 70 -4.08 26.48 1.33
C ASN A 70 -4.67 25.32 2.15
N GLY A 71 -3.95 24.80 3.16
CA GLY A 71 -4.46 23.77 4.07
C GLY A 71 -4.67 22.39 3.43
N TYR A 72 -3.86 22.02 2.44
CA TYR A 72 -3.94 20.70 1.82
C TYR A 72 -3.25 19.62 2.68
N GLU A 73 -3.90 18.46 2.82
CA GLU A 73 -3.28 17.28 3.43
C GLU A 73 -2.11 16.77 2.58
N VAL A 74 -0.97 16.71 3.23
CA VAL A 74 0.33 16.22 2.78
C VAL A 74 0.37 14.71 3.07
N ARG A 75 0.50 13.86 2.05
CA ARG A 75 0.61 12.40 2.19
C ARG A 75 1.86 11.93 1.48
N ASP A 76 2.61 11.05 2.13
CA ASP A 76 3.78 10.41 1.53
C ASP A 76 3.40 9.64 0.25
N ASP A 77 4.15 9.85 -0.83
CA ASP A 77 3.87 9.19 -2.12
C ASP A 77 4.10 7.66 -2.01
N GLU A 78 4.84 7.23 -0.99
CA GLU A 78 5.04 5.84 -0.56
C GLU A 78 3.77 5.19 0.02
N GLN A 79 2.71 5.94 0.31
CA GLN A 79 1.45 5.41 0.87
C GLN A 79 0.27 5.46 -0.11
N ILE A 80 0.53 5.77 -1.38
CA ILE A 80 -0.51 5.82 -2.42
C ILE A 80 -0.53 4.52 -3.23
N LEU A 81 -1.59 3.74 -3.07
CA LEU A 81 -1.86 2.61 -3.94
C LEU A 81 -2.39 3.11 -5.29
N ARG A 82 -1.56 3.03 -6.32
CA ARG A 82 -1.92 3.43 -7.69
C ARG A 82 -2.68 2.31 -8.36
N VAL A 83 -3.85 2.63 -8.92
CA VAL A 83 -4.74 1.63 -9.55
C VAL A 83 -5.16 2.10 -10.94
N LYS A 84 -5.00 1.24 -11.94
CA LYS A 84 -5.46 1.47 -13.31
C LYS A 84 -6.60 0.50 -13.64
N ARG A 85 -7.74 1.03 -14.07
CA ARG A 85 -8.78 0.20 -14.68
C ARG A 85 -8.33 -0.25 -16.06
N LEU A 86 -8.44 -1.54 -16.33
CA LEU A 86 -8.18 -2.18 -17.62
C LEU A 86 -9.46 -2.35 -18.43
N THR A 87 -10.62 -2.28 -17.77
CA THR A 87 -11.95 -2.31 -18.40
C THR A 87 -12.81 -1.15 -17.88
N ASN A 88 -13.85 -0.79 -18.65
CA ASN A 88 -14.80 0.26 -18.24
C ASN A 88 -15.73 -0.15 -17.10
N THR A 89 -15.68 -1.42 -16.70
CA THR A 89 -16.58 -2.01 -15.71
C THR A 89 -15.90 -2.37 -14.41
N ALA A 90 -14.57 -2.34 -14.38
CA ALA A 90 -13.79 -2.59 -13.19
C ALA A 90 -14.10 -1.59 -12.08
N LYS A 91 -14.23 -2.09 -10.85
CA LYS A 91 -14.40 -1.26 -9.66
C LYS A 91 -13.05 -1.07 -8.98
N LEU A 92 -12.80 0.15 -8.50
CA LEU A 92 -11.60 0.41 -7.71
C LEU A 92 -11.70 -0.29 -6.36
N PRO A 93 -10.56 -0.73 -5.77
CA PRO A 93 -10.54 -1.24 -4.41
C PRO A 93 -11.08 -0.21 -3.41
N THR A 94 -11.75 -0.68 -2.35
CA THR A 94 -12.34 0.18 -1.32
C THR A 94 -12.16 -0.43 0.05
N LYS A 95 -12.02 0.39 1.10
CA LYS A 95 -12.20 -0.07 2.47
C LYS A 95 -13.66 0.13 2.92
N ALA A 96 -14.16 -0.71 3.82
CA ALA A 96 -15.47 -0.49 4.43
C ALA A 96 -15.38 0.53 5.56
N HIS A 97 -14.32 0.46 6.35
CA HIS A 97 -13.95 1.41 7.39
C HIS A 97 -12.50 1.86 7.21
N GLU A 98 -12.18 3.07 7.66
CA GLU A 98 -10.84 3.67 7.51
C GLU A 98 -9.74 2.81 8.16
N THR A 99 -10.07 2.19 9.30
CA THR A 99 -9.19 1.34 10.10
C THR A 99 -9.09 -0.11 9.60
N ASP A 100 -9.83 -0.49 8.55
CA ASP A 100 -9.75 -1.84 8.00
C ASP A 100 -8.36 -2.10 7.41
N ALA A 101 -7.87 -3.32 7.60
CA ALA A 101 -6.54 -3.71 7.10
C ALA A 101 -6.51 -3.83 5.56
N GLY A 102 -7.57 -4.36 4.96
CA GLY A 102 -7.60 -4.72 3.55
C GLY A 102 -8.54 -3.86 2.70
N PHE A 103 -8.19 -3.68 1.43
CA PHE A 103 -9.09 -3.14 0.43
C PHE A 103 -9.91 -4.26 -0.21
N ASP A 104 -11.24 -4.16 -0.17
CA ASP A 104 -12.13 -5.08 -0.88
C ASP A 104 -11.82 -5.05 -2.39
N ILE A 105 -11.65 -6.25 -2.98
CA ILE A 105 -11.40 -6.48 -4.40
C ILE A 105 -12.65 -7.04 -5.07
N TYR A 106 -12.95 -6.53 -6.25
CA TYR A 106 -14.19 -6.80 -6.97
C TYR A 106 -13.96 -7.69 -8.19
N ALA A 107 -14.88 -8.60 -8.46
CA ALA A 107 -14.90 -9.36 -9.70
C ALA A 107 -15.30 -8.45 -10.88
N ASP A 108 -14.64 -8.57 -12.02
CA ASP A 108 -15.03 -7.91 -13.28
C ASP A 108 -15.65 -8.87 -14.31
N GLN A 109 -15.80 -10.14 -13.92
CA GLN A 109 -16.43 -11.18 -14.71
C GLN A 109 -17.49 -11.95 -13.94
N LYS A 110 -18.37 -12.63 -14.68
CA LYS A 110 -19.28 -13.64 -14.13
C LYS A 110 -18.62 -15.02 -14.23
N PHE A 111 -18.72 -15.82 -13.19
CA PHE A 111 -18.28 -17.20 -13.17
C PHE A 111 -19.22 -18.04 -12.31
N GLU A 112 -19.63 -19.20 -12.80
CA GLU A 112 -20.48 -20.14 -12.06
C GLU A 112 -19.67 -21.40 -11.77
N ALA A 113 -19.48 -21.69 -10.48
CA ALA A 113 -18.88 -22.93 -10.02
C ALA A 113 -19.99 -23.96 -9.76
N ASP A 114 -19.79 -25.16 -10.28
CA ASP A 114 -20.62 -26.33 -10.04
C ASP A 114 -19.82 -27.42 -9.30
N GLU A 115 -20.42 -28.59 -9.12
CA GLU A 115 -19.79 -29.75 -8.49
C GLU A 115 -18.55 -30.28 -9.24
N ASN A 116 -18.40 -29.95 -10.52
CA ASN A 116 -17.27 -30.36 -11.35
C ASN A 116 -16.13 -29.31 -11.35
N SER A 117 -16.31 -28.18 -10.66
CA SER A 117 -15.35 -27.09 -10.56
C SER A 117 -14.24 -27.38 -9.54
N ILE A 118 -13.61 -28.55 -9.65
CA ILE A 118 -12.62 -29.08 -8.69
C ILE A 118 -11.24 -28.42 -8.80
N MET A 119 -10.90 -27.86 -9.96
CA MET A 119 -9.63 -27.18 -10.18
C MET A 119 -9.71 -25.70 -9.80
N PRO A 120 -8.65 -25.13 -9.20
CA PRO A 120 -8.57 -23.69 -8.95
C PRO A 120 -8.85 -22.87 -10.21
N LYS A 121 -9.49 -21.72 -10.02
CA LYS A 121 -9.86 -20.75 -11.04
C LYS A 121 -9.22 -19.42 -10.73
N THR A 122 -9.04 -18.61 -11.78
CA THR A 122 -8.61 -17.22 -11.65
C THR A 122 -9.77 -16.30 -12.02
N VAL A 123 -10.18 -15.45 -11.10
CA VAL A 123 -11.22 -14.45 -11.33
C VAL A 123 -10.60 -13.11 -11.70
N SER A 124 -10.95 -12.61 -12.90
CA SER A 124 -10.56 -11.29 -13.39
C SER A 124 -11.15 -10.17 -12.53
N THR A 125 -10.34 -9.15 -12.24
CA THR A 125 -10.75 -7.95 -11.50
C THR A 125 -10.81 -6.71 -12.38
N GLY A 126 -10.24 -6.78 -13.59
CA GLY A 126 -10.18 -5.67 -14.52
C GLY A 126 -9.35 -4.49 -14.03
N ILE A 127 -8.50 -4.66 -13.00
CA ILE A 127 -7.59 -3.64 -12.50
C ILE A 127 -6.14 -4.12 -12.54
N ALA A 128 -5.22 -3.19 -12.80
CA ALA A 128 -3.81 -3.32 -12.47
C ALA A 128 -3.50 -2.42 -11.28
N ILE A 129 -2.55 -2.84 -10.45
CA ILE A 129 -2.12 -2.08 -9.27
C ILE A 129 -0.60 -1.85 -9.34
N LYS A 130 -0.14 -0.69 -8.88
CA LYS A 130 1.27 -0.44 -8.58
C LYS A 130 1.37 -0.23 -7.08
N ILE A 131 1.94 -1.23 -6.42
CA ILE A 131 2.26 -1.17 -5.00
C ILE A 131 3.58 -0.39 -4.86
N PRO A 132 3.70 0.50 -3.86
CA PRO A 132 4.96 1.17 -3.55
C PRO A 132 6.10 0.19 -3.33
N ASP A 133 7.32 0.57 -3.70
CA ASP A 133 8.49 -0.27 -3.48
C ASP A 133 8.78 -0.37 -1.97
N GLY A 134 9.37 -1.49 -1.53
CA GLY A 134 9.47 -1.80 -0.09
C GLY A 134 8.19 -2.38 0.51
N TYR A 135 7.15 -2.61 -0.30
CA TYR A 135 5.91 -3.27 0.11
C TYR A 135 5.53 -4.39 -0.86
N TYR A 136 4.68 -5.30 -0.39
CA TYR A 136 3.98 -6.26 -1.23
C TYR A 136 2.49 -6.30 -0.88
N GLY A 137 1.70 -6.85 -1.80
CA GLY A 137 0.28 -7.05 -1.63
C GLY A 137 -0.03 -8.48 -1.23
N ARG A 138 -0.72 -8.67 -0.11
CA ARG A 138 -1.25 -9.96 0.31
C ARG A 138 -2.74 -10.04 -0.05
N LEU A 139 -3.06 -10.77 -1.11
CA LEU A 139 -4.41 -10.96 -1.61
C LEU A 139 -5.04 -12.18 -0.94
N VAL A 140 -6.07 -11.98 -0.12
CA VAL A 140 -6.66 -13.03 0.73
C VAL A 140 -8.19 -13.05 0.69
N GLY A 141 -8.77 -14.14 1.20
CA GLY A 141 -10.22 -14.28 1.32
C GLY A 141 -10.83 -13.32 2.33
N ARG A 142 -12.11 -13.00 2.12
CA ARG A 142 -12.93 -12.22 3.07
C ARG A 142 -13.59 -13.20 4.05
N SER A 143 -13.48 -12.95 5.35
CA SER A 143 -13.97 -13.87 6.39
C SER A 143 -15.43 -14.29 6.16
N GLY A 144 -16.32 -13.34 5.90
CA GLY A 144 -17.74 -13.61 5.64
C GLY A 144 -18.00 -14.45 4.38
N LEU A 145 -17.18 -14.32 3.32
CA LEU A 145 -17.32 -15.19 2.16
C LEU A 145 -16.83 -16.60 2.47
N THR A 146 -15.70 -16.71 3.17
CA THR A 146 -15.14 -18.00 3.57
C THR A 146 -16.10 -18.76 4.49
N SER A 147 -16.78 -18.08 5.41
CA SER A 147 -17.67 -18.71 6.40
C SER A 147 -19.08 -19.02 5.87
N HIS A 148 -19.60 -18.24 4.92
CA HIS A 148 -21.01 -18.36 4.48
C HIS A 148 -21.19 -18.85 3.04
N THR A 149 -20.11 -19.05 2.28
CA THR A 149 -20.19 -19.46 0.87
C THR A 149 -19.19 -20.56 0.52
N GLY A 150 -19.31 -21.11 -0.69
CA GLY A 150 -18.37 -22.07 -1.24
C GLY A 150 -17.02 -21.50 -1.67
N LEU A 151 -16.87 -20.18 -1.78
CA LEU A 151 -15.66 -19.54 -2.31
C LEU A 151 -14.47 -19.67 -1.33
N ARG A 152 -13.34 -20.15 -1.82
CA ARG A 152 -12.06 -20.22 -1.09
C ARG A 152 -10.99 -19.50 -1.88
N VAL A 153 -10.58 -18.33 -1.44
CA VAL A 153 -9.48 -17.58 -2.05
C VAL A 153 -8.16 -18.17 -1.59
N HIS A 154 -7.29 -18.49 -2.55
CA HIS A 154 -5.91 -18.84 -2.28
C HIS A 154 -5.12 -17.55 -2.09
N GLU A 155 -4.24 -17.55 -1.09
CA GLU A 155 -3.39 -16.39 -0.83
C GLU A 155 -2.50 -16.11 -2.05
N GLY A 156 -2.53 -14.85 -2.51
CA GLY A 156 -1.68 -14.36 -3.57
C GLY A 156 -0.69 -13.34 -3.03
N ILE A 157 0.59 -13.52 -3.35
CA ILE A 157 1.64 -12.52 -3.14
C ILE A 157 1.75 -11.69 -4.40
N ILE A 158 1.55 -10.37 -4.26
CA ILE A 158 1.59 -9.41 -5.36
C ILE A 158 2.81 -8.52 -5.16
N ASP A 159 3.81 -8.70 -6.03
CA ASP A 159 5.05 -7.94 -5.97
C ASP A 159 4.84 -6.47 -6.35
N SER A 160 5.66 -5.55 -5.81
CA SER A 160 5.58 -4.12 -6.13
C SER A 160 5.81 -3.81 -7.61
N GLY A 161 6.60 -4.64 -8.29
CA GLY A 161 6.87 -4.52 -9.73
C GLY A 161 5.75 -5.08 -10.62
N TYR A 162 4.78 -5.81 -10.06
CA TYR A 162 3.72 -6.43 -10.87
C TYR A 162 2.67 -5.39 -11.29
N THR A 163 2.70 -5.00 -12.56
CA THR A 163 1.73 -4.05 -13.15
C THR A 163 0.72 -4.73 -14.09
N GLY A 164 0.64 -6.06 -14.04
CA GLY A 164 -0.36 -6.83 -14.78
C GLY A 164 -1.75 -6.73 -14.14
N GLU A 165 -2.70 -7.44 -14.73
CA GLU A 165 -4.04 -7.55 -14.14
C GLU A 165 -3.99 -8.32 -12.82
N LEU A 166 -4.48 -7.71 -11.74
CA LEU A 166 -4.70 -8.40 -10.48
C LEU A 166 -5.78 -9.47 -10.69
N LYS A 167 -5.47 -10.75 -10.48
CA LYS A 167 -6.43 -11.85 -10.57
C LYS A 167 -6.57 -12.54 -9.22
N VAL A 168 -7.79 -12.92 -8.87
CA VAL A 168 -8.06 -13.65 -7.63
C VAL A 168 -8.02 -15.14 -7.92
N MET A 169 -7.07 -15.85 -7.33
CA MET A 169 -7.00 -17.31 -7.39
C MET A 169 -7.97 -17.89 -6.36
N CYS A 170 -8.88 -18.76 -6.76
CA CYS A 170 -9.84 -19.36 -5.86
C CYS A 170 -10.24 -20.78 -6.24
N SER A 171 -10.74 -21.52 -5.26
CA SER A 171 -11.43 -22.80 -5.40
C SER A 171 -12.84 -22.69 -4.82
N PHE A 172 -13.65 -23.71 -5.05
CA PHE A 172 -15.04 -23.76 -4.62
C PHE A 172 -15.31 -25.08 -3.90
N VAL A 173 -15.83 -25.02 -2.68
CA VAL A 173 -16.17 -26.21 -1.88
C VAL A 173 -17.65 -26.61 -2.01
N CYS A 174 -18.47 -25.75 -2.63
CA CYS A 174 -19.83 -26.03 -3.04
C CYS A 174 -20.20 -25.10 -4.21
N PRO A 175 -21.31 -25.37 -4.94
CA PRO A 175 -21.74 -24.52 -6.03
C PRO A 175 -21.89 -23.06 -5.60
N TYR A 176 -21.31 -22.14 -6.39
CA TYR A 176 -21.31 -20.73 -6.09
C TYR A 176 -21.18 -19.90 -7.36
N ALA A 177 -21.98 -18.83 -7.45
CA ALA A 177 -21.92 -17.89 -8.56
C ALA A 177 -21.17 -16.62 -8.13
N VAL A 178 -20.02 -16.38 -8.76
CA VAL A 178 -19.35 -15.09 -8.73
C VAL A 178 -20.02 -14.21 -9.78
N ASN A 179 -20.67 -13.13 -9.34
CA ASN A 179 -21.19 -12.11 -10.23
C ASN A 179 -20.24 -10.93 -10.32
N LYS A 180 -20.29 -10.27 -11.48
CA LYS A 180 -19.58 -9.03 -11.70
C LYS A 180 -19.93 -7.99 -10.62
N GLY A 181 -18.92 -7.33 -10.08
CA GLY A 181 -19.04 -6.35 -9.01
C GLY A 181 -19.23 -6.94 -7.62
N ASN A 182 -19.19 -8.27 -7.43
CA ASN A 182 -19.10 -8.89 -6.10
C ASN A 182 -17.72 -8.63 -5.49
N LYS A 183 -17.68 -8.39 -4.18
CA LYS A 183 -16.45 -8.31 -3.38
C LYS A 183 -15.97 -9.72 -3.08
N ILE A 184 -14.93 -10.18 -3.77
CA ILE A 184 -14.50 -11.60 -3.78
C ILE A 184 -13.24 -11.88 -2.94
N ALA A 185 -12.40 -10.87 -2.73
CA ALA A 185 -11.16 -10.96 -1.98
C ALA A 185 -10.87 -9.61 -1.31
N GLN A 186 -9.80 -9.54 -0.54
CA GLN A 186 -9.26 -8.30 -0.01
C GLN A 186 -7.75 -8.25 -0.19
N LEU A 187 -7.22 -7.07 -0.46
CA LEU A 187 -5.79 -6.81 -0.63
C LEU A 187 -5.26 -6.06 0.60
N ILE A 188 -4.30 -6.65 1.29
CA ILE A 188 -3.59 -6.04 2.43
C ILE A 188 -2.20 -5.64 1.93
N ILE A 189 -1.80 -4.38 2.16
CA ILE A 189 -0.44 -3.92 1.82
C ILE A 189 0.45 -4.12 3.05
N GLN A 190 1.59 -4.79 2.87
CA GLN A 190 2.51 -5.13 3.95
C GLN A 190 3.94 -4.70 3.60
N PRO A 191 4.72 -4.22 4.58
CA PRO A 191 6.12 -3.91 4.35
C PRO A 191 6.89 -5.19 4.00
N LEU A 192 7.85 -5.06 3.10
CA LEU A 192 8.77 -6.11 2.68
C LEU A 192 10.19 -5.66 3.06
N PRO A 193 10.75 -6.16 4.18
CA PRO A 193 12.12 -5.84 4.55
C PRO A 193 13.11 -6.35 3.50
N ALA A 194 14.12 -5.56 3.20
CA ALA A 194 15.22 -5.98 2.33
C ALA A 194 16.13 -6.95 3.11
N PHE A 195 16.31 -8.16 2.58
CA PHE A 195 17.26 -9.14 3.09
C PHE A 195 18.22 -9.56 1.98
N GLU A 196 19.46 -9.81 2.35
CA GLU A 196 20.44 -10.46 1.50
C GLU A 196 20.62 -11.92 1.94
N VAL A 197 20.86 -12.81 0.98
CA VAL A 197 21.11 -14.23 1.26
C VAL A 197 22.62 -14.43 1.39
N LEU A 198 23.05 -14.88 2.57
CA LEU A 198 24.43 -15.27 2.86
C LEU A 198 24.48 -16.76 3.21
N GLU A 199 25.25 -17.55 2.44
CA GLU A 199 25.52 -18.95 2.75
C GLU A 199 26.56 -19.05 3.89
N VAL A 200 26.32 -19.95 4.85
CA VAL A 200 27.18 -20.17 6.03
C VAL A 200 27.34 -21.66 6.29
N ASP A 201 28.46 -22.05 6.91
CA ASP A 201 28.74 -23.46 7.23
C ASP A 201 27.81 -24.02 8.31
N GLU A 202 27.45 -23.19 9.32
CA GLU A 202 26.61 -23.59 10.45
C GLU A 202 25.68 -22.46 10.91
N LEU A 203 24.47 -22.82 11.36
CA LEU A 203 23.52 -21.89 11.99
C LEU A 203 23.61 -21.97 13.53
N PRO A 204 23.33 -20.89 14.27
CA PRO A 204 23.30 -20.90 15.74
C PRO A 204 22.29 -21.92 16.29
N GLN A 205 22.65 -22.63 17.36
CA GLN A 205 21.70 -23.52 18.05
C GLN A 205 20.62 -22.71 18.77
N THR A 206 19.40 -23.24 18.75
CA THR A 206 18.23 -22.67 19.44
C THR A 206 17.51 -23.77 20.22
N ASP A 207 16.65 -23.39 21.18
CA ASP A 207 15.82 -24.34 21.93
C ASP A 207 14.94 -25.20 21.02
N ARG A 208 14.52 -24.67 19.86
CA ARG A 208 13.73 -25.39 18.87
C ARG A 208 14.59 -26.29 17.98
N ASN A 209 15.78 -25.85 17.61
CA ASN A 209 16.73 -26.55 16.74
C ASN A 209 16.03 -27.20 15.51
N THR A 210 16.10 -28.52 15.36
CA THR A 210 15.48 -29.28 14.26
C THR A 210 14.00 -29.64 14.49
N GLY A 211 13.39 -29.18 15.58
CA GLY A 211 11.99 -29.45 15.93
C GLY A 211 10.97 -28.70 15.06
N GLY A 212 10.09 -29.43 14.40
CA GLY A 212 8.99 -28.90 13.58
C GLY A 212 7.80 -29.87 13.50
N PHE A 213 6.74 -29.48 12.78
CA PHE A 213 5.60 -30.36 12.45
C PHE A 213 4.92 -31.04 13.65
N GLY A 214 4.52 -30.26 14.67
CA GLY A 214 3.86 -30.80 15.86
C GLY A 214 4.82 -31.29 16.95
N SER A 215 6.09 -30.86 16.90
CA SER A 215 7.11 -31.19 17.91
C SER A 215 6.78 -30.75 19.34
N THR A 216 5.76 -29.90 19.52
CA THR A 216 5.25 -29.44 20.82
C THR A 216 3.88 -30.03 21.17
N GLY A 217 3.42 -31.04 20.45
CA GLY A 217 2.07 -31.62 20.55
C GLY A 217 1.15 -31.18 19.42
N VAL A 218 0.08 -31.96 19.22
CA VAL A 218 -1.08 -31.67 18.36
C VAL A 218 -2.24 -31.30 19.26
#